data_AF-A0A3A8LWR2-F1
#
_entry.id   AF-A0A3A8LWR2-F1
#
_cell.length_a   1.000
_cell.length_b   1.000
_cell.length_c   1.000
_cell.angle_alpha   90.00
_cell.angle_beta   90.00
_cell.angle_gamma   90.00
#
_symmetry.space_group_name_H-M   'P 1'
#
loop_
_entity.id
_entity.type
_entity.pdbx_description
1 polymer ?
#
loop_
_entity_poly.entity_id
_entity_poly.type
_entity_poly.pdbx_seq_one_letter_code
_entity_poly.pdbx_strand_id
1 'polypeptide(L)'
;MRRGLLLVLAVVVWLPLLHQVFLPGDLSGLAGALASRQRVFSLQEESVERDVLHRTNPEWDLMVRTFSVLSFANLALSEPSRKAEHLAVVDAWITRTLRDERRAHEAFFLPYVHGAPFRDPAGRSLFVDGELALMLAARQLVEPRADYAPLLRERVDLINGQLERAPVLSGESYPDEGWTFCNTVALAALRLSDVVDGRDHGPLLRRWVASAREHLMEAKHGLLVSSFTYDGVMKDGPEGSTLWLAAHMLQVVDADFAREQYQRARQALMGQALGFAWAAEWPVDGEAVQDIDSGPTIPWVNANAGSSGLALVGAAAFDDEEVLHGLLTSLHFAAFPVRDDTGLRFAAGNLLADAVLLYSLVEGPLWRLAMTQPGLEAHR
;
A
#
# COMPACT_ATOMS: atom_id res chain seq x y z
N MET A 1 7.09 -38.12 -35.85
CA MET A 1 6.52 -36.85 -36.35
C MET A 1 5.07 -36.60 -35.90
N ARG A 2 4.08 -37.46 -36.24
CA ARG A 2 2.65 -37.20 -35.93
C ARG A 2 2.32 -37.00 -34.44
N ARG A 3 2.94 -37.76 -33.53
CA ARG A 3 2.75 -37.59 -32.07
C ARG A 3 3.35 -36.27 -31.53
N GLY A 4 4.50 -35.85 -32.05
CA GLY A 4 5.12 -34.57 -31.68
C GLY A 4 4.28 -33.38 -32.15
N LEU A 5 3.73 -33.46 -33.37
CA LEU A 5 2.82 -32.43 -33.89
C LEU A 5 1.54 -32.31 -33.05
N LEU A 6 0.96 -33.44 -32.61
CA LEU A 6 -0.22 -33.44 -31.74
C LEU A 6 0.08 -32.85 -30.35
N LEU A 7 1.25 -33.13 -29.79
CA LEU A 7 1.67 -32.55 -28.51
C LEU A 7 1.87 -31.02 -28.64
N VAL A 8 2.55 -30.57 -29.70
CA VAL A 8 2.71 -29.13 -29.97
C VAL A 8 1.36 -28.46 -30.14
N LEU A 9 0.45 -29.06 -30.91
CA LEU A 9 -0.88 -28.51 -31.12
C LEU A 9 -1.69 -28.48 -29.83
N ALA A 10 -1.62 -29.53 -29.00
CA ALA A 10 -2.25 -29.55 -27.68
C ALA A 10 -1.69 -28.45 -26.77
N VAL A 11 -0.37 -28.25 -26.73
CA VAL A 11 0.26 -27.19 -25.92
C VAL A 11 -0.15 -25.80 -26.42
N VAL A 12 -0.11 -25.56 -27.74
CA VAL A 12 -0.47 -24.26 -28.34
C VAL A 12 -1.94 -23.91 -28.10
N VAL A 13 -2.84 -24.90 -28.07
CA VAL A 13 -4.26 -24.66 -27.77
C VAL A 13 -4.51 -24.54 -26.27
N TRP A 14 -3.87 -25.38 -25.45
CA TRP A 14 -4.18 -25.46 -24.01
C TRP A 14 -3.50 -24.36 -23.21
N LEU A 15 -2.25 -24.01 -23.53
CA LEU A 15 -1.48 -23.04 -22.76
C LEU A 15 -2.14 -21.65 -22.72
N PRO A 16 -2.69 -21.09 -23.82
CA PRO A 16 -3.44 -19.83 -23.77
C PRO A 16 -4.76 -19.91 -23.01
N LEU A 17 -5.29 -21.10 -22.75
CA LEU A 17 -6.54 -21.31 -22.02
C LEU A 17 -6.33 -21.65 -20.54
N LEU A 18 -5.08 -21.89 -20.12
CA LEU A 18 -4.76 -22.30 -18.75
C LEU A 18 -5.27 -21.30 -17.70
N HIS A 19 -5.15 -20.00 -17.99
CA HIS A 19 -5.59 -18.93 -17.11
C HIS A 19 -7.06 -19.03 -16.73
N GLN A 20 -7.90 -19.59 -17.60
CA GLN A 20 -9.34 -19.74 -17.36
C GLN A 20 -9.66 -20.63 -16.14
N VAL A 21 -8.75 -21.53 -15.77
CA VAL A 21 -8.89 -22.38 -14.57
C VAL A 21 -8.64 -21.59 -13.28
N PHE A 22 -7.87 -20.51 -13.36
CA PHE A 22 -7.41 -19.71 -12.22
C PHE A 22 -8.06 -18.33 -12.16
N LEU A 23 -8.94 -18.00 -13.10
CA LEU A 23 -9.68 -16.75 -13.08
C LEU A 23 -10.48 -16.64 -11.78
N PRO A 24 -10.36 -15.52 -11.05
CA PRO A 24 -11.20 -15.27 -9.89
C PRO A 24 -12.65 -15.10 -10.36
N GLY A 25 -13.55 -15.99 -9.94
CA GLY A 25 -14.95 -15.94 -10.38
C GLY A 25 -15.72 -14.75 -9.78
N ASP A 26 -15.90 -14.75 -8.46
CA ASP A 26 -16.65 -13.73 -7.73
C ASP A 26 -15.71 -12.93 -6.82
N LEU A 27 -15.36 -11.71 -7.25
CA LEU A 27 -14.49 -10.80 -6.48
C LEU A 27 -15.13 -10.36 -5.16
N SER A 28 -16.46 -10.19 -5.12
CA SER A 28 -17.17 -9.83 -3.89
C SER A 28 -17.12 -10.99 -2.89
N GLY A 29 -17.33 -12.22 -3.35
CA GLY A 29 -17.19 -13.43 -2.54
C GLY A 29 -15.74 -13.66 -2.07
N LEU A 30 -14.75 -13.31 -2.89
CA LEU A 30 -13.33 -13.33 -2.53
C LEU A 30 -13.04 -12.33 -1.40
N ALA A 31 -13.44 -11.07 -1.57
CA ALA A 31 -13.31 -10.02 -0.56
C ALA A 31 -14.01 -10.39 0.75
N GLY A 32 -15.24 -10.91 0.68
CA GLY A 32 -15.99 -11.35 1.86
C GLY A 32 -15.29 -12.46 2.66
N ALA A 33 -14.66 -13.43 1.98
CA ALA A 33 -13.91 -14.50 2.62
C ALA A 33 -12.60 -14.02 3.27
N LEU A 34 -11.87 -13.10 2.62
CA LEU A 34 -10.69 -12.45 3.19
C LEU A 34 -11.05 -11.58 4.39
N ALA A 35 -12.12 -10.78 4.29
CA ALA A 35 -12.62 -9.93 5.37
C ALA A 35 -13.08 -10.76 6.57
N SER A 36 -13.73 -11.90 6.34
CA SER A 36 -14.09 -12.83 7.42
C SER A 36 -12.85 -13.26 8.21
N ARG A 37 -11.80 -13.70 7.50
CA ARG A 37 -10.56 -14.15 8.13
C ARG A 37 -9.89 -13.01 8.90
N GLN A 38 -9.67 -11.87 8.23
CA GLN A 38 -9.04 -10.71 8.85
C GLN A 38 -9.80 -10.22 10.08
N ARG A 39 -11.14 -10.23 10.08
CA ARG A 39 -11.95 -9.86 11.26
C ARG A 39 -11.63 -10.73 12.48
N VAL A 40 -11.53 -12.05 12.30
CA VAL A 40 -11.21 -12.99 13.39
C VAL A 40 -9.87 -12.61 14.02
N PHE A 41 -8.83 -12.43 13.21
CA PHE A 41 -7.50 -12.07 13.70
C PHE A 41 -7.43 -10.69 14.31
N SER A 42 -8.19 -9.73 13.80
CA SER A 42 -8.18 -8.35 14.30
C SER A 42 -8.72 -8.26 15.73
N LEU A 43 -9.81 -8.98 16.00
CA LEU A 43 -10.56 -8.92 17.27
C LEU A 43 -9.98 -9.82 18.37
N GLN A 44 -9.13 -10.77 18.04
CA GLN A 44 -8.39 -11.55 19.03
C GLN A 44 -7.37 -10.67 19.76
N GLU A 45 -7.29 -10.76 21.09
CA GLU A 45 -6.28 -10.02 21.85
C GLU A 45 -4.89 -10.65 21.71
N GLU A 46 -4.81 -11.97 21.70
CA GLU A 46 -3.58 -12.75 21.46
C GLU A 46 -3.70 -13.51 20.14
N SER A 47 -2.64 -13.51 19.34
CA SER A 47 -2.61 -14.25 18.07
C SER A 47 -1.19 -14.64 17.73
N VAL A 48 -0.93 -15.96 17.69
CA VAL A 48 0.39 -16.51 17.34
C VAL A 48 0.83 -16.05 15.95
N GLU A 49 -0.09 -15.97 14.98
CA GLU A 49 0.24 -15.52 13.62
C GLU A 49 0.74 -14.07 13.62
N ARG A 50 0.09 -13.18 14.39
CA ARG A 50 0.55 -11.78 14.54
C ARG A 50 1.86 -11.69 15.30
N ASP A 51 2.03 -12.44 16.37
CA ASP A 51 3.26 -12.45 17.16
C ASP A 51 4.46 -12.98 16.35
N VAL A 52 4.22 -13.92 15.44
CA VAL A 52 5.23 -14.39 14.49
C VAL A 52 5.54 -13.32 13.45
N LEU A 53 4.52 -12.67 12.88
CA LEU A 53 4.71 -11.59 11.90
C LEU A 53 5.53 -10.45 12.51
N HIS A 54 5.12 -9.93 13.67
CA HIS A 54 5.76 -8.83 14.35
C HIS A 54 7.23 -9.12 14.69
N ARG A 55 7.55 -10.34 15.14
CA ARG A 55 8.94 -10.75 15.40
C ARG A 55 9.77 -10.94 14.14
N THR A 56 9.13 -11.25 13.01
CA THR A 56 9.80 -11.44 11.72
C THR A 56 10.12 -10.09 11.10
N ASN A 57 9.11 -9.24 10.98
CA ASN A 57 9.25 -7.86 10.57
C ASN A 57 8.16 -7.01 11.28
N PRO A 58 8.53 -6.12 12.21
CA PRO A 58 7.58 -5.28 12.92
C PRO A 58 6.94 -4.20 12.02
N GLU A 59 7.55 -3.84 10.90
CA GLU A 59 6.96 -2.95 9.89
C GLU A 59 5.80 -3.64 9.18
N TRP A 60 5.95 -4.93 8.84
CA TRP A 60 4.85 -5.71 8.25
C TRP A 60 3.64 -5.81 9.18
N ASP A 61 3.85 -5.85 10.49
CA ASP A 61 2.76 -5.77 11.47
C ASP A 61 2.04 -4.42 11.39
N LEU A 62 2.78 -3.31 11.32
CA LEU A 62 2.17 -1.98 11.14
C LEU A 62 1.39 -1.89 9.82
N MET A 63 1.97 -2.37 8.72
CA MET A 63 1.30 -2.35 7.41
C MET A 63 0.03 -3.22 7.40
N VAL A 64 0.04 -4.41 8.03
CA VAL A 64 -1.17 -5.23 8.20
C VAL A 64 -2.28 -4.44 8.90
N ARG A 65 -1.94 -3.69 9.94
CA ARG A 65 -2.88 -2.87 10.71
C ARG A 65 -3.46 -1.78 9.82
N THR A 66 -2.63 -1.05 9.08
CA THR A 66 -3.09 0.01 8.18
C THR A 66 -3.97 -0.54 7.08
N PHE A 67 -3.53 -1.53 6.30
CA PHE A 67 -4.33 -2.09 5.21
C PHE A 67 -5.65 -2.69 5.73
N SER A 68 -5.65 -3.28 6.93
CA SER A 68 -6.88 -3.73 7.59
C SER A 68 -7.80 -2.56 7.94
N VAL A 69 -7.29 -1.49 8.55
CA VAL A 69 -8.09 -0.29 8.86
C VAL A 69 -8.70 0.30 7.60
N LEU A 70 -7.90 0.47 6.54
CA LEU A 70 -8.39 1.00 5.26
C LEU A 70 -9.44 0.07 4.63
N SER A 71 -9.22 -1.24 4.64
CA SER A 71 -10.17 -2.22 4.11
C SER A 71 -11.51 -2.16 4.84
N PHE A 72 -11.48 -2.20 6.17
CA PHE A 72 -12.71 -2.19 6.97
C PHE A 72 -13.39 -0.82 6.99
N ALA A 73 -12.66 0.28 6.81
CA ALA A 73 -13.26 1.60 6.58
C ALA A 73 -14.03 1.63 5.25
N ASN A 74 -13.46 1.10 4.17
CA ASN A 74 -14.15 1.00 2.89
C ASN A 74 -15.38 0.07 2.97
N LEU A 75 -15.25 -1.09 3.62
CA LEU A 75 -16.39 -1.99 3.84
C LEU A 75 -17.49 -1.34 4.67
N ALA A 76 -17.14 -0.54 5.69
CA ALA A 76 -18.11 0.19 6.50
C ALA A 76 -18.93 1.21 5.67
N LEU A 77 -18.32 1.78 4.62
CA LEU A 77 -18.99 2.68 3.68
C LEU A 77 -19.84 1.91 2.65
N SER A 78 -19.35 0.77 2.16
CA SER A 78 -20.02 -0.06 1.16
C SER A 78 -21.16 -0.93 1.74
N GLU A 79 -21.08 -1.31 3.01
CA GLU A 79 -22.07 -2.14 3.72
C GLU A 79 -22.66 -1.40 4.94
N PRO A 80 -23.52 -0.37 4.75
CA PRO A 80 -24.04 0.44 5.86
C PRO A 80 -24.78 -0.35 6.95
N SER A 81 -25.42 -1.47 6.58
CA SER A 81 -26.11 -2.36 7.53
C SER A 81 -25.17 -3.04 8.53
N ARG A 82 -23.89 -3.17 8.18
CA ARG A 82 -22.83 -3.79 9.00
C ARG A 82 -21.76 -2.82 9.44
N LYS A 83 -21.97 -1.51 9.22
CA LYS A 83 -21.02 -0.43 9.53
C LYS A 83 -20.43 -0.57 10.93
N ALA A 84 -21.25 -0.80 11.94
CA ALA A 84 -20.80 -0.96 13.33
C ALA A 84 -19.85 -2.15 13.52
N GLU A 85 -20.11 -3.28 12.85
CA GLU A 85 -19.23 -4.46 12.90
C GLU A 85 -17.86 -4.18 12.26
N HIS A 86 -17.84 -3.44 11.14
CA HIS A 86 -16.60 -3.08 10.48
C HIS A 86 -15.80 -2.04 11.28
N LEU A 87 -16.48 -1.03 11.84
CA LEU A 87 -15.83 -0.02 12.69
C LEU A 87 -15.27 -0.61 13.97
N ALA A 88 -15.86 -1.68 14.53
CA ALA A 88 -15.29 -2.39 15.67
C ALA A 88 -13.90 -3.00 15.35
N VAL A 89 -13.70 -3.49 14.12
CA VAL A 89 -12.40 -3.98 13.65
C VAL A 89 -11.40 -2.83 13.51
N VAL A 90 -11.82 -1.73 12.89
CA VAL A 90 -10.98 -0.52 12.75
C VAL A 90 -10.54 0.00 14.11
N ASP A 91 -11.48 0.12 15.05
CA ASP A 91 -11.23 0.63 16.38
C ASP A 91 -10.29 -0.28 17.19
N ALA A 92 -10.41 -1.60 17.04
CA ALA A 92 -9.51 -2.56 17.67
C ALA A 92 -8.06 -2.39 17.18
N TRP A 93 -7.86 -2.24 15.87
CA TRP A 93 -6.52 -2.03 15.32
C TRP A 93 -5.90 -0.69 15.73
N ILE A 94 -6.66 0.40 15.62
CA ILE A 94 -6.16 1.73 16.02
C ILE A 94 -5.79 1.73 17.51
N THR A 95 -6.69 1.23 18.37
CA THR A 95 -6.44 1.18 19.83
C THR A 95 -5.20 0.36 20.16
N ARG A 96 -5.03 -0.81 19.53
CA ARG A 96 -3.86 -1.66 19.73
C ARG A 96 -2.58 -0.99 19.26
N THR A 97 -2.58 -0.38 18.07
CA THR A 97 -1.41 0.27 17.51
C THR A 97 -0.96 1.46 18.36
N LEU A 98 -1.89 2.31 18.80
CA LEU A 98 -1.60 3.41 19.72
C LEU A 98 -1.09 2.92 21.09
N ARG A 99 -1.54 1.76 21.56
CA ARG A 99 -1.04 1.16 22.79
C ARG A 99 0.39 0.66 22.62
N ASP A 100 0.68 -0.01 21.51
CA ASP A 100 1.98 -0.60 21.24
C ASP A 100 3.05 0.49 21.01
N GLU A 101 2.74 1.53 20.22
CA GLU A 101 3.62 2.71 20.00
C GLU A 101 3.91 3.47 21.30
N ARG A 102 2.93 3.61 22.20
CA ARG A 102 3.16 4.25 23.51
C ARG A 102 4.02 3.42 24.46
N ARG A 103 4.01 2.09 24.32
CA ARG A 103 4.81 1.19 25.17
C ARG A 103 6.27 1.19 24.75
N ALA A 104 6.52 1.23 23.44
CA ALA A 104 7.85 1.37 22.87
C ALA A 104 7.73 2.25 21.63
N HIS A 105 8.39 3.41 21.65
CA HIS A 105 8.43 4.32 20.49
C HIS A 105 8.91 3.60 19.23
N GLU A 106 9.73 2.58 19.41
CA GLU A 106 10.37 1.79 18.36
C GLU A 106 9.65 0.46 18.08
N ALA A 107 8.41 0.30 18.56
CA ALA A 107 7.64 -0.94 18.43
C ALA A 107 7.53 -1.45 16.99
N PHE A 108 7.64 -0.56 16.00
CA PHE A 108 7.47 -0.87 14.59
C PHE A 108 8.74 -0.70 13.76
N PHE A 109 9.92 -0.55 14.38
CA PHE A 109 11.17 -0.40 13.64
C PHE A 109 11.92 -1.70 13.47
N LEU A 110 12.57 -1.82 12.33
CA LEU A 110 13.69 -2.73 12.17
C LEU A 110 14.89 -2.27 13.02
N PRO A 111 15.74 -3.21 13.50
CA PRO A 111 16.82 -2.89 14.42
C PRO A 111 17.83 -1.84 13.93
N TYR A 112 17.92 -1.61 12.61
CA TYR A 112 18.88 -0.67 12.03
C TYR A 112 18.53 0.80 12.28
N VAL A 113 17.34 1.11 12.82
CA VAL A 113 17.00 2.47 13.29
C VAL A 113 18.02 3.02 14.30
N HIS A 114 18.73 2.15 15.01
CA HIS A 114 19.75 2.54 15.98
C HIS A 114 21.13 2.79 15.36
N GLY A 115 21.27 2.63 14.05
CA GLY A 115 22.55 2.79 13.35
C GLY A 115 23.06 4.23 13.34
N ALA A 116 22.16 5.21 13.37
CA ALA A 116 22.49 6.64 13.41
C ALA A 116 21.35 7.44 14.06
N PRO A 117 21.57 8.69 14.50
CA PRO A 117 20.49 9.59 14.86
C PRO A 117 19.80 10.15 13.61
N PHE A 118 18.50 10.43 13.71
CA PHE A 118 17.76 11.20 12.72
C PHE A 118 18.42 12.56 12.46
N ARG A 119 18.34 13.03 11.21
CA ARG A 119 18.79 14.35 10.79
C ARG A 119 17.78 15.43 11.14
N ASP A 120 16.48 15.14 11.08
CA ASP A 120 15.44 16.03 11.56
C ASP A 120 15.59 16.24 13.09
N PRO A 121 15.66 17.49 13.57
CA PRO A 121 15.79 17.79 14.99
C PRO A 121 14.70 17.22 15.90
N ALA A 122 13.51 16.92 15.36
CA ALA A 122 12.42 16.31 16.11
C ALA A 122 12.58 14.79 16.27
N GLY A 123 13.42 14.15 15.46
CA GLY A 123 13.80 12.74 15.59
C GLY A 123 12.65 11.75 15.57
N ARG A 124 11.70 11.90 14.63
CA ARG A 124 10.54 11.01 14.48
C ARG A 124 10.50 10.37 13.10
N SER A 125 10.00 9.14 13.06
CA SER A 125 9.79 8.42 11.81
C SER A 125 8.46 8.77 11.16
N LEU A 126 8.55 9.23 9.92
CA LEU A 126 7.40 9.49 9.08
C LEU A 126 6.64 8.22 8.71
N PHE A 127 7.30 7.05 8.70
CA PHE A 127 6.64 5.75 8.50
C PHE A 127 5.58 5.52 9.58
N VAL A 128 5.97 5.57 10.86
CA VAL A 128 5.04 5.30 11.96
C VAL A 128 3.96 6.39 12.09
N ASP A 129 4.36 7.66 12.02
CA ASP A 129 3.42 8.76 12.17
C ASP A 129 2.44 8.86 10.99
N GLY A 130 2.91 8.62 9.76
CA GLY A 130 2.09 8.59 8.55
C GLY A 130 1.03 7.49 8.60
N GLU A 131 1.42 6.27 8.95
CA GLU A 131 0.52 5.12 9.08
C GLU A 131 -0.56 5.37 10.15
N LEU A 132 -0.17 5.85 11.34
CA LEU A 132 -1.11 6.20 12.41
C LEU A 132 -2.06 7.33 12.02
N ALA A 133 -1.55 8.39 11.39
CA ALA A 133 -2.38 9.50 10.92
C ALA A 133 -3.38 9.02 9.85
N LEU A 134 -2.95 8.18 8.91
CA LEU A 134 -3.81 7.64 7.87
C LEU A 134 -4.93 6.78 8.45
N MET A 135 -4.60 5.89 9.40
CA MET A 135 -5.60 5.06 10.09
C MET A 135 -6.63 5.91 10.85
N LEU A 136 -6.17 6.92 11.59
CA LEU A 136 -7.04 7.83 12.34
C LEU A 136 -7.93 8.64 11.39
N ALA A 137 -7.38 9.20 10.32
CA ALA A 137 -8.12 9.97 9.33
C ALA A 137 -9.18 9.12 8.63
N ALA A 138 -8.82 7.89 8.22
CA ALA A 138 -9.76 6.94 7.63
C ALA A 138 -10.94 6.65 8.57
N ARG A 139 -10.67 6.41 9.85
CA ARG A 139 -11.72 6.15 10.85
C ARG A 139 -12.62 7.37 11.07
N GLN A 140 -12.05 8.57 11.14
CA GLN A 140 -12.79 9.82 11.34
C GLN A 140 -13.67 10.18 10.14
N LEU A 141 -13.23 9.89 8.91
CA LEU A 141 -14.01 10.11 7.69
C LEU A 141 -15.28 9.27 7.62
N VAL A 142 -15.21 8.01 8.07
CA VAL A 142 -16.39 7.12 8.06
C VAL A 142 -17.39 7.52 9.13
N GLU A 143 -16.93 7.76 10.36
CA GLU A 143 -17.78 8.20 11.46
C GLU A 143 -16.94 8.91 12.55
N PRO A 144 -17.09 10.23 12.77
CA PRO A 144 -16.25 10.95 13.71
C PRO A 144 -16.33 10.42 15.16
N ARG A 145 -15.16 10.34 15.81
CA ARG A 145 -15.00 10.07 17.23
C ARG A 145 -14.27 11.22 17.93
N ALA A 146 -14.76 11.59 19.11
CA ALA A 146 -14.22 12.71 19.88
C ALA A 146 -12.82 12.41 20.45
N ASP A 147 -12.53 11.16 20.81
CA ASP A 147 -11.25 10.74 21.39
C ASP A 147 -10.13 10.58 20.34
N TYR A 148 -10.47 10.34 19.07
CA TYR A 148 -9.49 10.24 17.98
C TYR A 148 -9.16 11.58 17.31
N ALA A 149 -10.09 12.53 17.32
CA ALA A 149 -9.87 13.86 16.76
C ALA A 149 -8.58 14.57 17.25
N PRO A 150 -8.29 14.64 18.57
CA PRO A 150 -7.05 15.27 19.04
C PRO A 150 -5.80 14.48 18.65
N LEU A 151 -5.87 13.15 18.62
CA LEU A 151 -4.74 12.29 18.23
C LEU A 151 -4.39 12.46 16.75
N LEU A 152 -5.41 12.54 15.88
CA LEU A 152 -5.20 12.83 14.47
C LEU A 152 -4.56 14.20 14.29
N ARG A 153 -5.08 15.23 14.97
CA ARG A 153 -4.54 16.59 14.86
C ARG A 153 -3.07 16.65 15.27
N GLU A 154 -2.71 16.05 16.40
CA GLU A 154 -1.32 15.99 16.86
C GLU A 154 -0.42 15.33 15.81
N ARG A 155 -0.82 14.18 15.26
CA ARG A 155 -0.02 13.47 14.24
C ARG A 155 0.12 14.28 12.95
N VAL A 156 -0.95 14.92 12.49
CA VAL A 156 -0.95 15.79 11.32
C VAL A 156 -0.04 17.00 11.52
N ASP A 157 -0.05 17.62 12.70
CA ASP A 157 0.83 18.76 13.01
C ASP A 157 2.31 18.35 13.03
N LEU A 158 2.61 17.15 13.56
CA LEU A 158 3.95 16.56 13.55
C LEU A 158 4.44 16.32 12.11
N ILE A 159 3.62 15.64 11.29
CA ILE A 159 3.90 15.36 9.88
C ILE A 159 4.13 16.65 9.11
N ASN A 160 3.19 17.60 9.19
CA ASN A 160 3.30 18.89 8.49
C ASN A 160 4.58 19.64 8.88
N GLY A 161 4.89 19.67 10.18
CA GLY A 161 6.12 20.29 10.67
C GLY A 161 7.38 19.59 10.17
N GLN A 162 7.40 18.26 10.10
CA GLN A 162 8.53 17.48 9.59
C GLN A 162 8.76 17.74 8.10
N LEU A 163 7.70 17.71 7.29
CA LEU A 163 7.79 18.00 5.85
C LEU A 163 8.29 19.43 5.59
N GLU A 164 7.78 20.44 6.31
CA GLU A 164 8.22 21.83 6.13
C GLU A 164 9.67 22.10 6.56
N ARG A 165 10.23 21.28 7.48
CA ARG A 165 11.64 21.40 7.87
C ARG A 165 12.58 20.69 6.90
N ALA A 166 12.12 19.64 6.22
CA ALA A 166 12.96 18.83 5.36
C ALA A 166 13.41 19.59 4.11
N PRO A 167 14.69 19.47 3.69
CA PRO A 167 15.25 20.18 2.53
C PRO A 167 14.47 19.98 1.23
N VAL A 168 14.00 18.76 0.99
CA VAL A 168 13.22 18.36 -0.21
C VAL A 168 11.74 18.12 0.11
N LEU A 169 11.26 18.69 1.20
CA LEU A 169 9.89 18.54 1.72
C LEU A 169 9.49 17.10 2.04
N SER A 170 10.45 16.18 2.21
CA SER A 170 10.18 14.78 2.50
C SER A 170 10.88 14.35 3.79
N GLY A 171 10.12 13.73 4.70
CA GLY A 171 10.61 13.33 6.01
C GLY A 171 11.33 11.99 6.00
N GLU A 172 12.09 11.76 7.07
CA GLU A 172 12.82 10.52 7.35
C GLU A 172 11.86 9.41 7.81
N SER A 173 11.92 8.26 7.15
CA SER A 173 11.35 7.02 7.68
C SER A 173 12.32 6.37 8.67
N TYR A 174 13.62 6.46 8.36
CA TYR A 174 14.75 6.03 9.16
C TYR A 174 15.83 7.12 9.20
N PRO A 175 16.81 7.05 10.12
CA PRO A 175 17.91 8.02 10.18
C PRO A 175 18.65 8.20 8.85
N ASP A 176 18.67 9.45 8.37
CA ASP A 176 19.19 9.90 7.08
C ASP A 176 18.60 9.15 5.87
N GLU A 177 17.33 8.73 5.99
CA GLU A 177 16.66 7.90 5.00
C GLU A 177 15.15 8.20 4.93
N GLY A 178 14.76 8.84 3.83
CA GLY A 178 13.36 9.01 3.43
C GLY A 178 12.94 7.95 2.41
N TRP A 179 11.74 7.41 2.58
CA TRP A 179 11.12 6.50 1.61
C TRP A 179 9.90 7.15 0.97
N THR A 180 9.78 7.05 -0.35
CA THR A 180 8.64 7.57 -1.12
C THR A 180 7.34 6.91 -0.69
N PHE A 181 7.37 5.62 -0.34
CA PHE A 181 6.24 4.91 0.27
C PHE A 181 5.70 5.67 1.48
N CYS A 182 6.55 5.92 2.48
CA CYS A 182 6.14 6.53 3.74
C CYS A 182 5.71 7.99 3.56
N ASN A 183 6.43 8.72 2.71
CA ASN A 183 6.11 10.11 2.42
C ASN A 183 4.74 10.25 1.75
N THR A 184 4.42 9.41 0.76
CA THR A 184 3.12 9.47 0.09
C THR A 184 1.96 9.03 0.99
N VAL A 185 2.17 8.06 1.87
CA VAL A 185 1.21 7.71 2.95
C VAL A 185 0.93 8.91 3.85
N ALA A 186 1.98 9.63 4.29
CA ALA A 186 1.83 10.81 5.13
C ALA A 186 1.09 11.96 4.41
N LEU A 187 1.36 12.19 3.12
CA LEU A 187 0.65 13.19 2.32
C LEU A 187 -0.83 12.84 2.14
N ALA A 188 -1.15 11.57 1.91
CA ALA A 188 -2.53 11.10 1.86
C ALA A 188 -3.22 11.32 3.22
N ALA A 189 -2.55 11.03 4.33
CA ALA A 189 -3.08 11.29 5.67
C ALA A 189 -3.39 12.78 5.91
N LEU A 190 -2.51 13.70 5.49
CA LEU A 190 -2.76 15.15 5.54
C LEU A 190 -4.03 15.51 4.78
N ARG A 191 -4.15 15.02 3.54
CA ARG A 191 -5.32 15.30 2.70
C ARG A 191 -6.62 14.75 3.26
N LEU A 192 -6.60 13.51 3.77
CA LEU A 192 -7.78 12.93 4.41
C LEU A 192 -8.15 13.71 5.68
N SER A 193 -7.15 14.19 6.44
CA SER A 193 -7.38 15.03 7.62
C SER A 193 -8.03 16.38 7.26
N ASP A 194 -7.67 16.99 6.13
CA ASP A 194 -8.31 18.24 5.67
C ASP A 194 -9.83 18.09 5.53
N VAL A 195 -10.28 16.93 5.04
CA VAL A 195 -11.70 16.63 4.90
C VAL A 195 -12.36 16.38 6.27
N VAL A 196 -11.61 15.88 7.26
CA VAL A 196 -12.11 15.62 8.62
C VAL A 196 -12.27 16.92 9.42
N ASP A 197 -11.30 17.82 9.39
CA ASP A 197 -11.27 18.99 10.28
C ASP A 197 -11.33 20.36 9.59
N GLY A 198 -11.38 20.39 8.26
CA GLY A 198 -11.56 21.59 7.45
C GLY A 198 -10.30 22.44 7.28
N ARG A 199 -9.13 21.94 7.67
CA ARG A 199 -7.84 22.57 7.32
C ARG A 199 -7.53 22.39 5.82
N ASP A 200 -6.53 23.12 5.36
CA ASP A 200 -6.06 23.07 3.97
C ASP A 200 -4.53 22.93 3.94
N HIS A 201 -4.06 21.72 3.70
CA HIS A 201 -2.64 21.43 3.43
C HIS A 201 -2.32 21.46 1.93
N GLY A 202 -3.29 21.80 1.06
CA GLY A 202 -3.12 21.86 -0.40
C GLY A 202 -1.90 22.65 -0.89
N PRO A 203 -1.55 23.81 -0.29
CA PRO A 203 -0.31 24.52 -0.63
C PRO A 203 0.97 23.70 -0.37
N LEU A 204 1.05 22.98 0.75
CA LEU A 204 2.18 22.09 1.06
C LEU A 204 2.21 20.92 0.08
N LEU A 205 1.07 20.28 -0.17
CA LEU A 205 0.96 19.15 -1.09
C LEU A 205 1.45 19.51 -2.51
N ARG A 206 1.06 20.68 -3.05
CA ARG A 206 1.54 21.14 -4.36
C ARG A 206 3.04 21.42 -4.38
N ARG A 207 3.57 22.03 -3.30
CA ARG A 207 5.02 22.25 -3.16
C ARG A 207 5.78 20.93 -3.07
N TRP A 208 5.22 19.93 -2.39
CA TRP A 208 5.80 18.60 -2.34
C TRP A 208 5.90 17.97 -3.73
N VAL A 209 4.83 18.01 -4.53
CA VAL A 209 4.85 17.46 -5.90
C VAL A 209 5.91 18.17 -6.76
N ALA A 210 6.03 19.50 -6.66
CA ALA A 210 7.07 20.24 -7.37
C ALA A 210 8.48 19.82 -6.92
N SER A 211 8.71 19.70 -5.61
CA SER A 211 9.99 19.24 -5.03
C SER A 211 10.32 17.82 -5.46
N ALA A 212 9.36 16.90 -5.42
CA ALA A 212 9.54 15.51 -5.82
C ALA A 212 9.91 15.39 -7.30
N ARG A 213 9.31 16.21 -8.18
CA ARG A 213 9.67 16.26 -9.59
C ARG A 213 11.08 16.76 -9.84
N GLU A 214 11.58 17.64 -9.00
CA GLU A 214 12.93 18.21 -9.13
C GLU A 214 14.01 17.30 -8.54
N HIS A 215 13.72 16.65 -7.40
CA HIS A 215 14.74 16.00 -6.59
C HIS A 215 14.58 14.49 -6.45
N LEU A 216 13.36 13.96 -6.55
CA LEU A 216 13.03 12.58 -6.20
C LEU A 216 12.59 11.75 -7.41
N MET A 217 12.94 12.17 -8.62
CA MET A 217 12.65 11.44 -9.86
C MET A 217 13.92 10.91 -10.52
N GLU A 218 13.88 9.63 -10.87
CA GLU A 218 14.88 8.97 -11.70
C GLU A 218 14.67 9.38 -13.17
N ALA A 219 15.71 9.91 -13.82
CA ALA A 219 15.59 10.59 -15.11
C ALA A 219 15.27 9.66 -16.30
N LYS A 220 15.73 8.41 -16.26
CA LYS A 220 15.64 7.45 -17.39
C LYS A 220 14.20 7.02 -17.64
N HIS A 221 13.49 6.64 -16.58
CA HIS A 221 12.08 6.24 -16.67
C HIS A 221 11.13 7.38 -16.32
N GLY A 222 11.65 8.43 -15.68
CA GLY A 222 10.84 9.51 -15.13
C GLY A 222 9.89 8.98 -14.07
N LEU A 223 10.39 8.10 -13.20
CA LEU A 223 9.67 7.51 -12.07
C LEU A 223 10.20 8.09 -10.78
N LEU A 224 9.36 8.15 -9.75
CA LEU A 224 9.83 8.43 -8.40
C LEU A 224 10.87 7.38 -7.97
N VAL A 225 11.88 7.83 -7.23
CA VAL A 225 12.85 6.96 -6.56
C VAL A 225 12.20 6.33 -5.33
N SER A 226 12.67 5.17 -4.87
CA SER A 226 12.09 4.52 -3.70
C SER A 226 12.62 5.09 -2.38
N SER A 227 13.93 5.29 -2.30
CA SER A 227 14.60 5.80 -1.09
C SER A 227 15.63 6.89 -1.42
N PHE A 228 15.85 7.79 -0.46
CA PHE A 228 16.73 8.94 -0.59
C PHE A 228 17.25 9.39 0.79
N THR A 229 18.35 10.14 0.82
CA THR A 229 18.86 10.75 2.06
C THR A 229 17.99 11.92 2.52
N TYR A 230 18.19 12.44 3.74
CA TYR A 230 17.43 13.61 4.22
C TYR A 230 17.54 14.83 3.28
N ASP A 231 18.69 15.00 2.64
CA ASP A 231 18.95 16.08 1.68
C ASP A 231 18.42 15.78 0.26
N GLY A 232 17.73 14.65 0.06
CA GLY A 232 17.14 14.25 -1.22
C GLY A 232 18.10 13.59 -2.21
N VAL A 233 19.24 13.06 -1.73
CA VAL A 233 20.15 12.30 -2.58
C VAL A 233 19.58 10.89 -2.76
N MET A 234 19.29 10.51 -4.01
CA MET A 234 18.80 9.17 -4.34
C MET A 234 19.71 8.08 -3.77
N LYS A 235 19.11 7.13 -3.05
CA LYS A 235 19.76 5.92 -2.56
C LYS A 235 19.37 4.73 -3.45
N ASP A 236 18.08 4.47 -3.56
CA ASP A 236 17.52 3.38 -4.37
C ASP A 236 16.62 3.93 -5.49
N GLY A 237 16.60 3.22 -6.62
CA GLY A 237 15.90 3.63 -7.85
C GLY A 237 14.38 3.44 -7.80
N PRO A 238 13.71 3.39 -8.96
CA PRO A 238 12.25 3.24 -9.04
C PRO A 238 11.79 1.81 -8.71
N GLU A 239 11.59 1.55 -7.43
CA GLU A 239 11.12 0.27 -6.89
C GLU A 239 9.60 0.08 -7.05
N GLY A 240 9.17 -1.07 -7.56
CA GLY A 240 7.78 -1.36 -7.85
C GLY A 240 6.88 -1.37 -6.62
N SER A 241 7.27 -2.08 -5.56
CA SER A 241 6.51 -2.15 -4.30
C SER A 241 6.20 -0.74 -3.77
N THR A 242 7.19 0.14 -3.74
CA THR A 242 7.03 1.56 -3.41
C THR A 242 6.12 2.31 -4.40
N LEU A 243 6.37 2.18 -5.71
CA LEU A 243 5.71 2.97 -6.74
C LEU A 243 4.21 2.72 -6.87
N TRP A 244 3.77 1.46 -6.76
CA TRP A 244 2.34 1.14 -6.90
C TRP A 244 1.51 1.77 -5.78
N LEU A 245 2.00 1.69 -4.53
CA LEU A 245 1.33 2.32 -3.42
C LEU A 245 1.44 3.84 -3.49
N ALA A 246 2.61 4.37 -3.85
CA ALA A 246 2.82 5.80 -3.99
C ALA A 246 1.84 6.41 -4.99
N ALA A 247 1.67 5.79 -6.17
CA ALA A 247 0.70 6.24 -7.16
C ALA A 247 -0.74 6.22 -6.61
N HIS A 248 -1.13 5.18 -5.87
CA HIS A 248 -2.45 5.11 -5.25
C HIS A 248 -2.67 6.22 -4.19
N MET A 249 -1.69 6.44 -3.30
CA MET A 249 -1.75 7.48 -2.28
C MET A 249 -1.78 8.89 -2.88
N LEU A 250 -1.04 9.11 -3.97
CA LEU A 250 -0.99 10.40 -4.65
C LEU A 250 -2.31 10.79 -5.32
N GLN A 251 -3.26 9.89 -5.53
CA GLN A 251 -4.56 10.23 -6.13
C GLN A 251 -5.30 11.35 -5.39
N VAL A 252 -5.20 11.37 -4.06
CA VAL A 252 -5.85 12.42 -3.24
C VAL A 252 -4.98 13.68 -3.13
N VAL A 253 -3.69 13.58 -3.46
CA VAL A 253 -2.70 14.67 -3.38
C VAL A 253 -2.65 15.47 -4.68
N ASP A 254 -2.39 14.77 -5.79
CA ASP A 254 -2.32 15.28 -7.16
C ASP A 254 -2.65 14.14 -8.14
N ALA A 255 -3.90 14.12 -8.61
CA ALA A 255 -4.43 13.01 -9.40
C ALA A 255 -3.75 12.85 -10.78
N ASP A 256 -3.23 13.93 -11.34
CA ASP A 256 -2.54 13.89 -12.64
C ASP A 256 -1.14 13.32 -12.49
N PHE A 257 -0.39 13.75 -11.46
CA PHE A 257 0.90 13.16 -11.14
C PHE A 257 0.76 11.69 -10.74
N ALA A 258 -0.26 11.33 -9.96
CA ALA A 258 -0.56 9.96 -9.59
C ALA A 258 -0.75 9.06 -10.83
N ARG A 259 -1.57 9.51 -11.79
CA ARG A 259 -1.84 8.79 -13.04
C ARG A 259 -0.59 8.68 -13.91
N GLU A 260 0.19 9.75 -14.00
CA GLU A 260 1.47 9.76 -14.70
C GLU A 260 2.43 8.70 -14.14
N GLN A 261 2.60 8.65 -12.81
CA GLN A 261 3.48 7.68 -12.15
C GLN A 261 2.97 6.24 -12.33
N TYR A 262 1.66 6.00 -12.19
CA TYR A 262 1.08 4.68 -12.43
C TYR A 262 1.33 4.18 -13.87
N GLN A 263 1.09 5.02 -14.88
CA GLN A 263 1.26 4.64 -16.28
C GLN A 263 2.71 4.33 -16.63
N ARG A 264 3.66 5.13 -16.10
CA ARG A 264 5.09 4.88 -16.28
C ARG A 264 5.53 3.60 -15.57
N ALA A 265 5.04 3.35 -14.36
CA ALA A 265 5.35 2.13 -13.60
C ALA A 265 4.78 0.91 -14.33
N ARG A 266 3.53 1.00 -14.82
CA ARG A 266 2.91 -0.03 -15.66
C ARG A 266 3.77 -0.36 -16.88
N GLN A 267 4.28 0.65 -17.57
CA GLN A 267 5.14 0.43 -18.74
C GLN A 267 6.50 -0.20 -18.38
N ALA A 268 7.11 0.21 -17.27
CA ALA A 268 8.47 -0.21 -16.89
C ALA A 268 8.52 -1.55 -16.13
N LEU A 269 7.47 -1.88 -15.38
CA LEU A 269 7.49 -2.95 -14.37
C LEU A 269 6.45 -4.05 -14.59
N MET A 270 5.38 -3.79 -15.35
CA MET A 270 4.31 -4.79 -15.53
C MET A 270 4.64 -5.76 -16.68
N GLY A 271 4.54 -7.06 -16.40
CA GLY A 271 4.55 -8.13 -17.39
C GLY A 271 3.17 -8.77 -17.52
N GLN A 272 2.77 -9.08 -18.75
CA GLN A 272 1.51 -9.78 -19.04
C GLN A 272 1.73 -10.83 -20.13
N ALA A 273 1.21 -12.04 -19.91
CA ALA A 273 1.21 -13.09 -20.92
C ALA A 273 0.11 -14.12 -20.64
N LEU A 274 -0.57 -14.57 -21.69
CA LEU A 274 -1.49 -15.73 -21.63
C LEU A 274 -2.60 -15.62 -20.58
N GLY A 275 -3.06 -14.40 -20.26
CA GLY A 275 -4.07 -14.13 -19.23
C GLY A 275 -3.54 -14.03 -17.80
N PHE A 276 -2.21 -14.10 -17.62
CA PHE A 276 -1.51 -13.84 -16.37
C PHE A 276 -0.83 -12.48 -16.41
N ALA A 277 -0.72 -11.82 -15.26
CA ALA A 277 0.08 -10.63 -15.07
C ALA A 277 0.98 -10.75 -13.83
N TRP A 278 2.07 -10.00 -13.80
CA TRP A 278 3.01 -9.91 -12.69
C TRP A 278 3.74 -8.58 -12.75
N ALA A 279 4.24 -8.11 -11.61
CA ALA A 279 5.07 -6.91 -11.55
C ALA A 279 6.50 -7.26 -11.15
N ALA A 280 7.46 -6.55 -11.74
CA ALA A 280 8.85 -6.55 -11.34
C ALA A 280 9.11 -5.57 -10.22
N GLU A 281 10.13 -5.85 -9.41
CA GLU A 281 10.58 -4.92 -8.37
C GLU A 281 11.37 -3.76 -8.97
N TRP A 282 12.18 -4.02 -9.99
CA TRP A 282 13.04 -3.03 -10.62
C TRP A 282 12.85 -3.06 -12.14
N PRO A 283 13.03 -1.93 -12.85
CA PRO A 283 13.07 -1.94 -14.30
C PRO A 283 14.14 -2.92 -14.81
N VAL A 284 13.89 -3.55 -15.96
CA VAL A 284 14.74 -4.61 -16.52
C VAL A 284 16.21 -4.21 -16.70
N ASP A 285 16.44 -2.92 -16.92
CA ASP A 285 17.76 -2.34 -17.16
C ASP A 285 18.26 -1.49 -15.96
N GLY A 286 17.64 -1.65 -14.79
CA GLY A 286 18.10 -1.13 -13.51
C GLY A 286 18.99 -2.12 -12.75
N GLU A 287 19.74 -1.63 -11.78
CA GLU A 287 20.43 -2.50 -10.82
C GLU A 287 19.40 -3.14 -9.90
N ALA A 288 19.29 -4.47 -9.91
CA ALA A 288 18.42 -5.17 -8.99
C ALA A 288 19.04 -5.15 -7.58
N VAL A 289 18.47 -4.35 -6.69
CA VAL A 289 18.80 -4.37 -5.26
C VAL A 289 17.91 -5.42 -4.59
N GLN A 290 18.50 -6.28 -3.77
CA GLN A 290 17.71 -7.19 -2.93
C GLN A 290 17.26 -6.40 -1.70
N ASP A 291 16.04 -5.88 -1.74
CA ASP A 291 15.38 -5.31 -0.57
C ASP A 291 14.59 -6.39 0.21
N ILE A 292 14.46 -6.19 1.52
CA ILE A 292 13.85 -7.16 2.45
C ILE A 292 12.35 -7.33 2.20
N ASP A 293 11.69 -6.31 1.67
CA ASP A 293 10.24 -6.26 1.48
C ASP A 293 9.80 -6.70 0.08
N SER A 294 10.72 -6.72 -0.89
CA SER A 294 10.45 -7.22 -2.24
C SER A 294 10.00 -8.70 -2.24
N GLY A 295 10.44 -9.51 -1.28
CA GLY A 295 10.14 -10.94 -1.29
C GLY A 295 10.70 -11.70 -2.51
N PRO A 296 10.28 -12.96 -2.76
CA PRO A 296 10.90 -13.79 -3.78
C PRO A 296 10.64 -13.26 -5.21
N THR A 297 11.68 -13.29 -6.05
CA THR A 297 11.61 -12.95 -7.48
C THR A 297 11.80 -14.20 -8.35
N ILE A 298 10.94 -14.38 -9.36
CA ILE A 298 11.05 -15.47 -10.35
C ILE A 298 12.01 -15.01 -11.48
N PRO A 299 13.23 -15.59 -11.60
CA PRO A 299 14.31 -15.01 -12.41
C PRO A 299 14.07 -14.87 -13.92
N TRP A 300 13.13 -15.64 -14.50
CA TRP A 300 12.91 -15.66 -15.96
C TRP A 300 11.88 -14.65 -16.45
N VAL A 301 11.00 -14.22 -15.54
CA VAL A 301 9.93 -13.26 -15.83
C VAL A 301 10.04 -12.00 -14.97
N ASN A 302 10.98 -11.97 -14.02
CA ASN A 302 11.13 -10.94 -12.99
C ASN A 302 9.86 -10.71 -12.17
N ALA A 303 8.99 -11.72 -12.02
CA ALA A 303 7.81 -11.63 -11.17
C ALA A 303 8.24 -11.57 -9.71
N ASN A 304 7.94 -10.45 -9.04
CA ASN A 304 8.27 -10.21 -7.65
C ASN A 304 7.00 -10.23 -6.80
N ALA A 305 7.01 -10.93 -5.66
CA ALA A 305 5.84 -11.10 -4.82
C ALA A 305 5.38 -9.78 -4.15
N GLY A 306 6.31 -8.97 -3.62
CA GLY A 306 6.02 -7.69 -2.98
C GLY A 306 5.43 -6.68 -3.97
N SER A 307 6.15 -6.41 -5.06
CA SER A 307 5.66 -5.52 -6.13
C SER A 307 4.37 -6.03 -6.76
N SER A 308 4.21 -7.33 -7.04
CA SER A 308 2.94 -7.85 -7.60
C SER A 308 1.76 -7.70 -6.64
N GLY A 309 2.01 -7.84 -5.32
CA GLY A 309 0.99 -7.60 -4.30
C GLY A 309 0.51 -6.15 -4.28
N LEU A 310 1.44 -5.18 -4.29
CA LEU A 310 1.08 -3.77 -4.31
C LEU A 310 0.59 -3.29 -5.69
N ALA A 311 0.95 -3.98 -6.77
CA ALA A 311 0.39 -3.75 -8.09
C ALA A 311 -1.10 -4.07 -8.16
N LEU A 312 -1.64 -4.97 -7.32
CA LEU A 312 -3.08 -5.16 -7.19
C LEU A 312 -3.76 -3.90 -6.68
N VAL A 313 -3.15 -3.21 -5.70
CA VAL A 313 -3.64 -1.93 -5.18
C VAL A 313 -3.63 -0.89 -6.28
N GLY A 314 -2.51 -0.77 -7.01
CA GLY A 314 -2.41 0.16 -8.15
C GLY A 314 -3.44 -0.15 -9.25
N ALA A 315 -3.59 -1.40 -9.66
CA ALA A 315 -4.53 -1.78 -10.71
C ALA A 315 -5.99 -1.53 -10.32
N ALA A 316 -6.38 -1.84 -9.08
CA ALA A 316 -7.70 -1.49 -8.55
C ALA A 316 -7.91 0.03 -8.54
N ALA A 317 -6.94 0.76 -7.98
CA ALA A 317 -6.99 2.21 -7.79
C ALA A 317 -7.14 3.02 -9.07
N PHE A 318 -6.61 2.52 -10.19
CA PHE A 318 -6.64 3.17 -11.49
C PHE A 318 -7.60 2.51 -12.48
N ASP A 319 -8.50 1.65 -12.00
CA ASP A 319 -9.49 0.92 -12.81
C ASP A 319 -8.86 0.12 -13.97
N ASP A 320 -7.64 -0.40 -13.79
CA ASP A 320 -6.96 -1.25 -14.78
C ASP A 320 -7.42 -2.71 -14.63
N GLU A 321 -8.64 -2.97 -15.11
CA GLU A 321 -9.27 -4.28 -15.00
C GLU A 321 -8.43 -5.39 -15.65
N GLU A 322 -7.74 -5.11 -16.75
CA GLU A 322 -6.94 -6.11 -17.46
C GLU A 322 -5.77 -6.59 -16.58
N VAL A 323 -5.03 -5.65 -15.99
CA VAL A 323 -3.92 -5.95 -15.09
C VAL A 323 -4.44 -6.58 -13.81
N LEU A 324 -5.51 -6.05 -13.22
CA LEU A 324 -6.10 -6.58 -11.97
C LEU A 324 -6.51 -8.06 -12.14
N HIS A 325 -7.26 -8.39 -13.19
CA HIS A 325 -7.65 -9.77 -13.46
C HIS A 325 -6.43 -10.67 -13.73
N GLY A 326 -5.44 -10.18 -14.47
CA GLY A 326 -4.21 -10.93 -14.73
C GLY A 326 -3.41 -11.23 -13.45
N LEU A 327 -3.29 -10.27 -12.54
CA LEU A 327 -2.58 -10.42 -11.26
C LEU A 327 -3.32 -11.39 -10.34
N LEU A 328 -4.64 -11.25 -10.21
CA LEU A 328 -5.45 -12.18 -9.41
C LEU A 328 -5.40 -13.60 -9.95
N THR A 329 -5.34 -13.76 -11.27
CA THR A 329 -5.19 -15.07 -11.92
C THR A 329 -3.83 -15.69 -11.58
N SER A 330 -2.74 -14.92 -11.65
CA SER A 330 -1.42 -15.37 -11.20
C SER A 330 -1.41 -15.74 -9.72
N LEU A 331 -2.09 -14.96 -8.88
CA LEU A 331 -2.20 -15.26 -7.46
C LEU A 331 -2.92 -16.59 -7.20
N HIS A 332 -4.06 -16.84 -7.85
CA HIS A 332 -4.79 -18.10 -7.71
C HIS A 332 -4.01 -19.31 -8.24
N PHE A 333 -3.18 -19.10 -9.25
CA PHE A 333 -2.29 -20.11 -9.79
C PHE A 333 -1.12 -20.43 -8.85
N ALA A 334 -0.45 -19.41 -8.30
CA ALA A 334 0.84 -19.55 -7.64
C ALA A 334 0.78 -19.56 -6.10
N ALA A 335 -0.25 -18.96 -5.48
CA ALA A 335 -0.27 -18.72 -4.05
C ALA A 335 -1.18 -19.64 -3.24
N PHE A 336 -1.81 -20.63 -3.90
CA PHE A 336 -2.57 -21.73 -3.29
C PHE A 336 -3.65 -21.26 -2.28
N PRO A 337 -4.87 -20.93 -2.73
CA PRO A 337 -5.94 -20.49 -1.84
C PRO A 337 -6.37 -21.60 -0.88
N VAL A 338 -6.44 -21.29 0.42
CA VAL A 338 -6.86 -22.18 1.50
C VAL A 338 -8.09 -21.58 2.17
N ARG A 339 -9.21 -22.31 2.09
CA ARG A 339 -10.46 -21.96 2.76
C ARG A 339 -10.68 -22.82 3.99
N ASP A 340 -11.04 -22.19 5.09
CA ASP A 340 -11.42 -22.83 6.35
C ASP A 340 -12.60 -22.08 6.99
N ASP A 341 -13.00 -22.48 8.20
CA ASP A 341 -14.13 -21.88 8.91
C ASP A 341 -13.94 -20.39 9.26
N THR A 342 -12.71 -19.88 9.22
CA THR A 342 -12.39 -18.47 9.48
C THR A 342 -12.51 -17.61 8.22
N GLY A 343 -12.32 -18.21 7.04
CA GLY A 343 -12.41 -17.51 5.76
C GLY A 343 -11.40 -18.03 4.73
N LEU A 344 -10.73 -17.11 4.04
CA LEU A 344 -9.72 -17.43 3.02
C LEU A 344 -8.36 -16.86 3.41
N ARG A 345 -7.30 -17.62 3.11
CA ARG A 345 -5.90 -17.15 3.04
C ARG A 345 -5.20 -17.73 1.83
N PHE A 346 -4.05 -17.17 1.47
CA PHE A 346 -3.15 -17.77 0.48
C PHE A 346 -1.95 -18.41 1.18
N ALA A 347 -1.70 -19.70 0.92
CA ALA A 347 -0.69 -20.46 1.66
C ALA A 347 0.75 -20.01 1.36
N ALA A 348 1.00 -19.45 0.18
CA ALA A 348 2.30 -18.88 -0.17
C ALA A 348 2.49 -17.43 0.32
N GLY A 349 1.47 -16.84 0.97
CA GLY A 349 1.51 -15.49 1.53
C GLY A 349 1.62 -15.48 3.06
N ASN A 350 1.67 -14.28 3.61
CA ASN A 350 1.56 -14.01 5.04
C ASN A 350 0.33 -13.11 5.31
N LEU A 351 0.13 -12.68 6.56
CA LEU A 351 -0.98 -11.79 6.92
C LEU A 351 -0.97 -10.46 6.16
N LEU A 352 0.21 -9.95 5.79
CA LEU A 352 0.35 -8.73 5.00
C LEU A 352 -0.19 -8.92 3.59
N ALA A 353 0.18 -10.01 2.92
CA ALA A 353 -0.32 -10.34 1.59
C ALA A 353 -1.86 -10.44 1.57
N ASP A 354 -2.46 -11.10 2.55
CA ASP A 354 -3.93 -11.21 2.66
C ASP A 354 -4.59 -9.84 2.95
N ALA A 355 -3.94 -8.97 3.74
CA ALA A 355 -4.45 -7.62 4.05
C ALA A 355 -4.39 -6.69 2.83
N VAL A 356 -3.27 -6.69 2.10
CA VAL A 356 -3.09 -5.93 0.86
C VAL A 356 -4.08 -6.38 -0.21
N LEU A 357 -4.28 -7.70 -0.36
CA LEU A 357 -5.26 -8.24 -1.30
C LEU A 357 -6.68 -7.83 -0.93
N LEU A 358 -7.07 -7.97 0.35
CA LEU A 358 -8.37 -7.51 0.80
C LEU A 358 -8.57 -6.03 0.46
N TYR A 359 -7.58 -5.19 0.77
CA TYR A 359 -7.63 -3.77 0.48
C TYR A 359 -7.85 -3.51 -1.01
N SER A 360 -7.07 -4.16 -1.87
CA SER A 360 -7.17 -4.03 -3.33
C SER A 360 -8.57 -4.37 -3.87
N LEU A 361 -9.29 -5.29 -3.23
CA LEU A 361 -10.63 -5.70 -3.68
C LEU A 361 -11.76 -4.79 -3.17
N VAL A 362 -11.49 -3.96 -2.16
CA VAL A 362 -12.53 -3.16 -1.49
C VAL A 362 -12.23 -1.66 -1.50
N GLU A 363 -11.08 -1.24 -2.00
CA GLU A 363 -10.68 0.17 -2.05
C GLU A 363 -11.62 1.01 -2.94
N GLY A 364 -11.51 2.33 -2.81
CA GLY A 364 -12.34 3.28 -3.56
C GLY A 364 -13.28 4.13 -2.71
N PRO A 365 -14.23 3.59 -1.92
CA PRO A 365 -15.21 4.39 -1.16
C PRO A 365 -14.58 5.51 -0.32
N LEU A 366 -13.53 5.21 0.44
CA LEU A 366 -12.83 6.15 1.30
C LEU A 366 -12.08 7.21 0.49
N TRP A 367 -11.38 6.80 -0.57
CA TRP A 367 -10.66 7.71 -1.47
C TRP A 367 -11.63 8.68 -2.18
N ARG A 368 -12.80 8.18 -2.61
CA ARG A 368 -13.86 9.03 -3.19
C ARG A 368 -14.37 10.07 -2.21
N LEU A 369 -14.52 9.76 -0.92
CA LEU A 369 -14.87 10.77 0.09
C LEU A 369 -13.78 11.84 0.23
N ALA A 370 -12.51 11.43 0.21
CA ALA A 370 -11.39 12.36 0.30
C ALA A 370 -11.29 13.30 -0.93
N MET A 371 -11.73 12.83 -2.10
CA MET A 371 -11.72 13.62 -3.35
C MET A 371 -12.97 14.50 -3.55
N THR A 372 -14.11 14.19 -2.93
CA THR A 372 -15.42 14.82 -3.26
C THR A 372 -15.79 16.09 -2.47
N GLN A 373 -14.92 16.67 -1.65
CA GLN A 373 -15.21 17.96 -0.97
C GLN A 373 -14.71 19.21 -1.74
N PRO A 374 -15.46 20.33 -1.69
CA PRO A 374 -15.45 21.39 -2.70
C PRO A 374 -14.26 22.35 -2.54
N GLY A 375 -13.10 21.93 -3.03
CA GLY A 375 -11.95 22.80 -3.29
C GLY A 375 -11.22 22.48 -4.60
N LEU A 376 -11.67 21.45 -5.32
CA LEU A 376 -11.02 20.90 -6.51
C LEU A 376 -11.89 20.96 -7.78
N GLU A 377 -12.96 21.75 -7.77
CA GLU A 377 -13.62 22.14 -9.01
C GLU A 377 -13.08 23.49 -9.51
N ALA A 378 -12.60 23.46 -10.75
CA ALA A 378 -12.29 24.57 -11.65
C ALA A 378 -10.91 25.21 -11.58
N HIS A 379 -9.90 24.49 -12.10
CA HIS A 379 -9.10 25.04 -13.19
C HIS A 379 -9.31 24.18 -14.44
N ARG A 380 -10.39 24.50 -15.16
CA ARG A 380 -10.47 24.27 -16.61
C ARG A 380 -9.71 25.38 -17.33
#